data_AF-A0A7X8V630-F1
#
_entry.id   AF-A0A7X8V630-F1
#
_cell.length_a   1.000
_cell.length_b   1.000
_cell.length_c   1.000
_cell.angle_alpha   90.00
_cell.angle_beta   90.00
_cell.angle_gamma   90.00
#
_symmetry.space_group_name_H-M   'P 1'
#
loop_
_entity.id
_entity.type
_entity.pdbx_description
1 polymer ?
#
loop_
_entity_poly.entity_id
_entity_poly.type
_entity_poly.pdbx_seq_one_letter_code
_entity_poly.pdbx_strand_id
1 'polypeptide(L)'
;MGANPQKDLNAYENMMDEAIVEAARQGNVSAQEYLINKYKNFVRAKARSYFLIGADREDIIQEGMIGLYKAIRDFRHDKLASFRAFAELCITRQIITAIKTATRQKHIPLNSYVSLNKPIYDEESDRTLLDIISGNKVTDPEELVISREEFVDIEH
;
A
#
# COMPACT_ATOMS: atom_id res chain seq x y z
N MET A 1 17.90 -12.52 37.20
CA MET A 1 16.49 -12.50 37.63
C MET A 1 15.63 -12.27 36.39
N GLY A 2 15.13 -13.34 35.78
CA GLY A 2 14.22 -13.23 34.64
C GLY A 2 12.80 -13.07 35.16
N ALA A 3 12.19 -11.90 34.94
CA ALA A 3 10.76 -11.73 35.17
C ALA A 3 10.02 -12.70 34.25
N ASN A 4 9.10 -13.50 34.81
CA ASN A 4 8.34 -14.50 34.08
C ASN A 4 7.22 -13.79 33.29
N PRO A 5 7.26 -13.75 31.93
CA PRO A 5 6.31 -12.97 31.12
C PRO A 5 4.86 -13.42 31.31
N GLN A 6 4.66 -14.69 31.67
CA GLN A 6 3.34 -15.29 31.81
C GLN A 6 2.58 -14.81 33.06
N LYS A 7 3.28 -14.32 34.10
CA LYS A 7 2.65 -13.86 35.35
C LYS A 7 2.03 -12.47 35.23
N ASP A 8 2.54 -11.63 34.35
CA ASP A 8 2.10 -10.22 34.23
C ASP A 8 0.86 -10.07 33.33
N LEU A 9 0.64 -10.99 32.37
CA LEU A 9 -0.49 -10.91 31.42
C LEU A 9 -1.86 -11.02 32.11
N ASN A 10 -1.99 -11.85 33.15
CA ASN A 10 -3.25 -12.04 33.89
C ASN A 10 -3.68 -10.79 34.67
N ALA A 11 -2.73 -9.92 35.05
CA ALA A 11 -3.05 -8.70 35.79
C ALA A 11 -3.86 -7.69 34.93
N TYR A 12 -3.64 -7.71 33.62
CA TYR A 12 -4.27 -6.78 32.68
C TYR A 12 -5.62 -7.27 32.14
N GLU A 13 -5.97 -8.56 32.28
CA GLU A 13 -7.21 -9.11 31.71
C GLU A 13 -8.48 -8.43 32.22
N ASN A 14 -8.49 -8.04 33.49
CA ASN A 14 -9.64 -7.39 34.14
C ASN A 14 -9.54 -5.86 34.15
N MET A 15 -8.51 -5.29 33.52
CA MET A 15 -8.33 -3.84 33.43
C MET A 15 -9.00 -3.28 32.18
N MET A 16 -9.44 -2.02 32.27
CA MET A 16 -9.92 -1.25 31.13
C MET A 16 -8.74 -0.95 30.19
N ASP A 17 -8.96 -1.00 28.88
CA ASP A 17 -7.89 -0.77 27.89
C ASP A 17 -7.23 0.60 28.09
N GLU A 18 -8.04 1.61 28.38
CA GLU A 18 -7.62 2.97 28.68
C GLU A 18 -6.58 3.05 29.81
N ALA A 19 -6.75 2.26 30.87
CA ALA A 19 -5.81 2.23 32.00
C ALA A 19 -4.49 1.53 31.62
N ILE A 20 -4.58 0.46 30.82
CA ILE A 20 -3.42 -0.28 30.34
C ILE A 20 -2.61 0.59 29.36
N VAL A 21 -3.29 1.35 28.50
CA VAL A 21 -2.67 2.30 27.57
C VAL A 21 -1.90 3.38 28.32
N GLU A 22 -2.47 3.92 29.40
CA GLU A 22 -1.78 4.91 30.21
C GLU A 22 -0.50 4.35 30.85
N ALA A 23 -0.55 3.11 31.37
CA ALA A 23 0.65 2.42 31.86
C ALA A 23 1.69 2.21 30.74
N ALA A 24 1.26 1.79 29.55
CA ALA A 24 2.14 1.61 28.40
C ALA A 24 2.81 2.93 27.98
N ARG A 25 2.08 4.06 28.00
CA ARG A 25 2.61 5.40 27.68
C ARG A 25 3.61 5.89 28.71
N GLN A 26 3.51 5.45 29.96
CA GLN A 26 4.48 5.71 31.02
C GLN A 26 5.73 4.81 30.93
N GLY A 27 5.85 3.98 29.89
CA GLY A 27 7.01 3.14 29.63
C GLY A 27 6.88 1.71 30.14
N ASN A 28 5.70 1.27 30.60
CA ASN A 28 5.49 -0.12 30.98
C ASN A 28 5.44 -1.01 29.72
N VAL A 29 6.54 -1.71 29.47
CA VAL A 29 6.71 -2.60 28.31
C VAL A 29 5.71 -3.76 28.34
N SER A 30 5.45 -4.36 29.51
CA SER A 30 4.50 -5.48 29.67
C SER A 30 3.08 -5.05 29.31
N ALA A 31 2.66 -3.84 29.71
CA ALA A 31 1.35 -3.29 29.34
C ALA A 31 1.23 -3.05 27.82
N GLN A 32 2.29 -2.54 27.20
CA GLN A 32 2.33 -2.35 25.75
C GLN A 32 2.25 -3.70 25.00
N GLU A 33 3.04 -4.68 25.42
CA GLU A 33 3.03 -6.03 24.84
C GLU A 33 1.66 -6.72 25.00
N TYR A 34 1.04 -6.57 26.17
CA TYR A 34 -0.32 -7.05 26.41
C TYR A 34 -1.32 -6.45 25.41
N LEU A 35 -1.32 -5.13 25.21
CA LEU A 35 -2.21 -4.46 24.25
C LEU A 35 -1.96 -4.91 22.81
N ILE A 36 -0.69 -5.01 22.41
CA ILE A 36 -0.29 -5.50 21.08
C ILE A 36 -0.86 -6.90 20.83
N ASN A 37 -0.73 -7.80 21.81
CA ASN A 37 -1.24 -9.16 21.70
C ASN A 37 -2.77 -9.21 21.71
N LYS A 38 -3.42 -8.46 22.61
CA LYS A 38 -4.89 -8.34 22.71
C LYS A 38 -5.52 -7.87 21.40
N TYR A 39 -4.92 -6.89 20.74
CA TYR A 39 -5.44 -6.28 19.52
C TYR A 39 -4.91 -6.90 18.22
N LYS A 40 -3.99 -7.87 18.27
CA LYS A 40 -3.39 -8.51 17.08
C LYS A 40 -4.43 -9.08 16.10
N ASN A 41 -5.43 -9.80 16.62
CA ASN A 41 -6.49 -10.37 15.78
C ASN A 41 -7.44 -9.30 15.24
N PHE A 42 -7.62 -8.20 15.98
CA PHE A 42 -8.38 -7.05 15.52
C PHE A 42 -7.69 -6.37 14.33
N VAL A 43 -6.38 -6.15 14.41
CA VAL A 43 -5.56 -5.64 13.29
C VAL A 43 -5.69 -6.56 12.07
N ARG A 44 -5.50 -7.87 12.26
CA ARG A 44 -5.65 -8.85 11.18
C ARG A 44 -7.02 -8.78 10.54
N ALA A 45 -8.08 -8.68 11.34
CA ALA A 45 -9.45 -8.58 10.86
C ALA A 45 -9.67 -7.35 9.97
N LYS A 46 -9.12 -6.20 10.37
CA LYS A 46 -9.19 -4.95 9.59
C LYS A 46 -8.33 -5.00 8.33
N ALA A 47 -7.15 -5.61 8.38
CA ALA A 47 -6.27 -5.76 7.22
C ALA A 47 -6.89 -6.62 6.09
N ARG A 48 -7.84 -7.52 6.39
CA ARG A 48 -8.41 -8.46 5.39
C ARG A 48 -9.12 -7.78 4.22
N SER A 49 -9.64 -6.57 4.40
CA SER A 49 -10.35 -5.82 3.35
C SER A 49 -9.43 -5.04 2.43
N TYR A 50 -8.11 -5.11 2.66
CA TYR A 50 -7.12 -4.35 1.90
C TYR A 50 -6.20 -5.30 1.13
N PHE A 51 -5.73 -4.82 -0.02
CA PHE A 51 -4.81 -5.54 -0.89
C PHE A 51 -3.79 -4.56 -1.48
N LEU A 52 -2.54 -4.99 -1.58
CA LEU A 52 -1.45 -4.24 -2.21
C LEU A 52 -0.81 -5.15 -3.26
N ILE A 53 -0.86 -4.72 -4.52
CA ILE A 53 -0.31 -5.49 -5.64
C ILE A 53 1.20 -5.63 -5.44
N GLY A 54 1.69 -6.87 -5.52
CA GLY A 54 3.12 -7.17 -5.37
C GLY A 54 3.62 -7.21 -3.93
N ALA A 55 2.72 -7.18 -2.93
CA ALA A 55 3.06 -7.32 -1.52
C ALA A 55 2.25 -8.47 -0.88
N ASP A 56 2.79 -9.01 0.20
CA ASP A 56 2.15 -10.08 0.94
C ASP A 56 1.10 -9.52 1.90
N ARG A 57 0.13 -10.37 2.26
CA ARG A 57 -0.87 -10.01 3.27
C ARG A 57 -0.24 -9.64 4.61
N GLU A 58 0.90 -10.25 4.94
CA GLU A 58 1.63 -9.93 6.17
C GLU A 58 2.18 -8.50 6.15
N ASP A 59 2.53 -7.92 4.99
CA ASP A 59 2.96 -6.52 4.90
C ASP A 59 1.85 -5.56 5.32
N ILE A 60 0.62 -5.83 4.85
CA ILE A 60 -0.57 -5.06 5.22
C ILE A 60 -0.85 -5.19 6.72
N ILE A 61 -0.69 -6.39 7.27
CA ILE A 61 -0.86 -6.63 8.71
C ILE A 61 0.19 -5.85 9.49
N GLN A 62 1.46 -5.84 9.06
CA GLN A 62 2.53 -5.07 9.72
C GLN A 62 2.24 -3.57 9.72
N GLU A 63 1.76 -3.01 8.59
CA GLU A 63 1.30 -1.62 8.55
C GLU A 63 0.15 -1.37 9.52
N GLY A 64 -0.80 -2.30 9.63
CA GLY A 64 -1.84 -2.26 10.64
C GLY A 64 -1.29 -2.27 12.08
N MET A 65 -0.27 -3.10 12.36
CA MET A 65 0.38 -3.18 13.67
C MET A 65 1.13 -1.89 14.01
N ILE A 66 1.78 -1.25 13.02
CA ILE A 66 2.38 0.08 13.18
C ILE A 66 1.30 1.12 13.55
N GLY A 67 0.12 1.04 12.92
CA GLY A 67 -1.02 1.90 13.26
C GLY A 67 -1.51 1.69 14.69
N LEU A 68 -1.60 0.45 15.16
CA LEU A 68 -1.92 0.12 16.54
C LEU A 68 -0.88 0.67 17.52
N TYR A 69 0.41 0.51 17.22
CA TYR A 69 1.49 1.01 18.07
C TYR A 69 1.41 2.54 18.23
N LYS A 70 1.16 3.27 17.13
CA LYS A 70 0.90 4.72 17.18
C LYS A 70 -0.34 5.04 18.01
N ALA A 71 -1.40 4.26 17.91
CA ALA A 71 -2.59 4.44 18.72
C ALA A 71 -2.30 4.33 20.22
N ILE A 72 -1.55 3.32 20.66
CA ILE A 72 -1.14 3.15 22.07
C ILE A 72 -0.37 4.37 22.56
N ARG A 73 0.59 4.87 21.76
CA ARG A 73 1.42 6.02 22.12
C ARG A 73 0.64 7.33 22.19
N ASP A 74 -0.25 7.56 21.22
CA ASP A 74 -0.86 8.86 20.95
C ASP A 74 -2.29 9.01 21.53
N PHE A 75 -2.86 7.94 22.11
CA PHE A 75 -4.18 7.98 22.74
C PHE A 75 -4.20 8.99 23.88
N ARG A 76 -5.32 9.72 23.98
CA ARG A 76 -5.58 10.64 25.08
C ARG A 76 -6.99 10.40 25.61
N HIS A 77 -7.07 10.14 26.91
CA HIS A 77 -8.31 9.81 27.62
C HIS A 77 -9.27 11.02 27.77
N ASP A 78 -8.76 12.24 27.55
CA ASP A 78 -9.56 13.47 27.58
C ASP A 78 -10.54 13.57 26.40
N LYS A 79 -10.42 12.70 25.39
CA LYS A 79 -11.30 12.64 24.23
C LYS A 79 -12.42 11.61 24.44
N LEU A 80 -13.63 11.92 23.97
CA LEU A 80 -14.85 11.13 24.13
C LEU A 80 -14.87 9.75 23.42
N ALA A 81 -13.74 9.28 22.86
CA ALA A 81 -13.66 8.03 22.11
C ALA A 81 -12.94 6.96 22.92
N SER A 82 -13.49 5.74 22.95
CA SER A 82 -12.80 4.59 23.53
C SER A 82 -11.48 4.31 22.81
N PHE A 83 -10.53 3.70 23.51
CA PHE A 83 -9.26 3.30 22.92
C PHE A 83 -9.47 2.41 21.69
N ARG A 84 -10.42 1.48 21.77
CA ARG A 84 -10.77 0.59 20.65
C ARG A 84 -11.14 1.36 19.37
N ALA A 85 -11.99 2.37 19.49
CA ALA A 85 -12.41 3.20 18.35
C ALA A 85 -11.24 4.03 17.79
N PHE A 86 -10.40 4.56 18.67
CA PHE A 86 -9.20 5.30 18.26
C PHE A 86 -8.16 4.40 17.58
N ALA A 87 -7.93 3.20 18.11
CA ALA A 87 -7.05 2.21 17.52
C ALA A 87 -7.53 1.81 16.12
N GLU A 88 -8.84 1.57 15.94
CA GLU A 88 -9.41 1.28 14.63
C GLU A 88 -9.10 2.37 13.60
N LEU A 89 -9.26 3.63 13.99
CA LEU A 89 -8.96 4.78 13.15
C LEU A 89 -7.50 4.80 12.73
N CYS A 90 -6.57 4.63 13.67
CA CYS A 90 -5.13 4.65 13.40
C CYS A 90 -4.67 3.46 12.56
N ILE A 91 -5.14 2.25 12.86
CA ILE A 91 -4.85 1.02 12.08
C ILE A 91 -5.27 1.23 10.63
N THR A 92 -6.52 1.64 10.42
CA THR A 92 -7.09 1.83 9.08
C THR A 92 -6.34 2.91 8.30
N ARG A 93 -6.04 4.05 8.94
CA ARG A 93 -5.28 5.14 8.32
C ARG A 93 -3.87 4.72 7.94
N GLN A 94 -3.19 3.95 8.78
CA GLN A 94 -1.83 3.50 8.51
C GLN A 94 -1.80 2.58 7.29
N ILE A 95 -2.71 1.59 7.23
CA ILE A 95 -2.84 0.69 6.08
C ILE A 95 -3.10 1.48 4.78
N ILE A 96 -4.09 2.39 4.79
CA ILE A 96 -4.42 3.20 3.61
C ILE A 96 -3.24 4.07 3.18
N THR A 97 -2.53 4.66 4.15
CA THR A 97 -1.35 5.49 3.87
C THR A 97 -0.24 4.68 3.21
N ALA A 98 0.02 3.48 3.70
CA ALA A 98 1.02 2.59 3.13
C ALA A 98 0.68 2.21 1.69
N ILE A 99 -0.56 1.81 1.43
CA ILE A 99 -1.04 1.47 0.08
C ILE A 99 -0.91 2.68 -0.85
N LYS A 100 -1.38 3.86 -0.43
CA LYS A 100 -1.26 5.10 -1.22
C LYS A 100 0.17 5.48 -1.51
N THR A 101 1.09 5.19 -0.59
CA THR A 101 2.51 5.49 -0.75
C THR A 101 3.15 4.54 -1.76
N ALA A 102 2.88 3.23 -1.64
CA ALA A 102 3.41 2.20 -2.54
C ALA A 102 2.85 2.34 -3.98
N THR A 103 1.60 2.78 -4.12
CA THR A 103 0.94 2.99 -5.42
C THR A 103 1.12 4.39 -6.00
N ARG A 104 1.94 5.24 -5.35
CA ARG A 104 2.11 6.64 -5.76
C ARG A 104 2.88 6.73 -7.07
N GLN A 105 2.19 7.16 -8.12
CA GLN A 105 2.67 7.19 -9.51
C GLN A 105 3.79 8.20 -9.84
N LYS A 106 4.51 8.80 -8.87
CA LYS A 106 5.62 9.73 -9.18
C LYS A 106 6.83 9.06 -9.85
N HIS A 107 6.90 7.71 -9.86
CA HIS A 107 7.94 6.94 -10.56
C HIS A 107 7.47 6.24 -11.85
N ILE A 108 6.20 6.40 -12.27
CA ILE A 108 5.72 5.78 -13.51
C ILE A 108 6.51 6.22 -14.76
N PRO A 109 6.84 7.51 -14.95
CA PRO A 109 7.63 7.90 -16.13
C PRO A 109 9.05 7.31 -16.14
N LEU A 110 9.64 6.99 -14.97
CA LEU A 110 11.00 6.45 -14.87
C LEU A 110 11.07 4.93 -15.10
N ASN A 111 10.01 4.18 -14.78
CA ASN A 111 9.98 2.71 -14.88
C ASN A 111 9.30 2.19 -16.15
N SER A 112 8.66 3.06 -16.93
CA SER A 112 8.05 2.73 -18.23
C SER A 112 8.97 3.10 -19.40
N TYR A 113 10.30 3.03 -19.23
CA TYR A 113 11.22 3.37 -20.30
C TYR A 113 11.13 2.34 -21.43
N VAL A 114 10.55 2.76 -22.55
CA VAL A 114 10.61 2.02 -23.80
C VAL A 114 11.82 2.56 -24.57
N SER A 115 12.86 1.74 -24.69
CA SER A 115 14.07 2.11 -25.45
C SER A 115 13.71 2.30 -26.91
N LEU A 116 13.89 3.53 -27.42
CA LEU A 116 13.65 3.81 -28.82
C LEU A 116 14.63 3.10 -29.77
N ASN A 117 15.77 2.63 -29.25
CA ASN A 117 16.81 1.91 -29.97
C ASN A 117 16.70 0.38 -29.85
N LYS A 118 15.67 -0.16 -29.17
CA LYS A 118 15.48 -1.60 -29.06
C LYS A 118 14.75 -2.14 -30.29
N PRO A 119 15.19 -3.27 -30.88
CA PRO A 119 14.46 -3.99 -31.91
C PRO A 119 13.03 -4.34 -31.47
N ILE A 120 12.03 -4.13 -32.35
CA ILE A 120 10.60 -4.32 -32.01
C ILE A 120 10.14 -5.75 -32.20
N TYR A 121 10.72 -6.46 -33.18
CA TYR A 121 10.20 -7.75 -33.65
C TYR A 121 11.09 -8.95 -33.25
N ASP A 122 12.43 -8.84 -33.26
CA ASP A 122 13.40 -9.85 -32.75
C ASP A 122 14.83 -9.25 -32.59
N GLU A 123 15.75 -9.88 -31.83
CA GLU A 123 17.13 -9.39 -31.58
C GLU A 123 18.02 -9.31 -32.85
N GLU A 124 17.67 -10.02 -33.92
CA GLU A 124 18.31 -9.90 -35.24
C GLU A 124 17.70 -8.78 -36.12
N SER A 125 16.67 -8.07 -35.64
CA SER A 125 16.03 -7.00 -36.41
C SER A 125 16.72 -5.65 -36.17
N ASP A 126 17.23 -5.03 -37.24
CA ASP A 126 17.79 -3.68 -37.18
C ASP A 126 16.72 -2.57 -37.02
N ARG A 127 15.43 -2.90 -37.03
CA ARG A 127 14.33 -1.91 -36.96
C ARG A 127 13.96 -1.58 -35.52
N THR A 128 14.14 -0.30 -35.18
CA THR A 128 13.87 0.25 -33.85
C THR A 128 12.60 1.10 -33.83
N LEU A 129 12.09 1.45 -32.64
CA LEU A 129 10.94 2.35 -32.50
C LEU A 129 11.21 3.75 -33.04
N LEU A 130 12.47 4.17 -33.01
CA LEU A 130 12.93 5.40 -33.65
C LEU A 130 12.66 5.39 -35.16
N ASP A 131 12.88 4.28 -35.84
CA ASP A 131 12.69 4.19 -37.30
C ASP A 131 11.23 4.29 -37.71
N ILE A 132 10.31 3.79 -36.87
CA ILE A 132 8.87 3.88 -37.12
C ILE A 132 8.36 5.30 -36.89
N ILE A 133 8.76 5.92 -35.76
CA ILE A 133 8.30 7.27 -35.40
C ILE A 133 8.90 8.32 -36.34
N SER A 134 10.16 8.14 -36.76
CA SER A 134 10.83 9.00 -37.74
C SER A 134 10.40 8.71 -39.18
N GLY A 135 9.83 7.53 -39.42
CA GLY A 135 9.35 7.05 -40.73
C GLY A 135 8.06 7.73 -41.20
N ASN A 136 7.31 8.37 -40.30
CA ASN A 136 6.28 9.33 -40.69
C ASN A 136 6.95 10.63 -41.16
N LYS A 137 7.63 10.57 -42.31
CA LYS A 137 7.52 11.71 -43.24
C LYS A 137 6.03 12.00 -43.33
N VAL A 138 5.65 13.23 -43.07
CA VAL A 138 4.30 13.75 -43.29
C VAL A 138 3.80 13.17 -44.62
N THR A 139 2.99 12.12 -44.55
CA THR A 139 2.30 11.60 -45.72
C THR A 139 1.40 12.74 -46.15
N ASP A 140 1.55 13.12 -47.42
CA ASP A 140 0.77 14.19 -48.02
C ASP A 140 -0.70 13.96 -47.64
N PRO A 141 -1.40 14.93 -47.03
CA PRO A 141 -2.78 14.74 -46.60
C PRO A 141 -3.68 14.17 -47.70
N GLU A 142 -3.37 14.45 -48.97
CA GLU A 142 -4.05 13.90 -50.14
C GLU A 142 -3.87 12.37 -50.27
N GLU A 143 -2.68 11.83 -50.01
CA GLU A 143 -2.36 10.39 -50.07
C GLU A 143 -3.08 9.60 -48.95
N LEU A 144 -3.24 10.23 -47.78
CA LEU A 144 -4.01 9.66 -46.66
C LEU A 144 -5.51 9.58 -46.96
N VAL A 145 -6.06 10.53 -47.71
CA VAL A 145 -7.48 10.51 -48.10
C VAL A 145 -7.73 9.46 -49.18
N ILE A 146 -6.87 9.38 -50.20
CA ILE A 146 -6.99 8.40 -51.30
C ILE A 146 -6.91 6.97 -50.77
N SER A 147 -5.94 6.66 -49.90
CA SER A 147 -5.81 5.32 -49.31
C SER A 147 -7.04 4.92 -48.49
N ARG A 148 -7.72 5.88 -47.87
CA ARG A 148 -8.94 5.63 -47.10
C ARG A 148 -10.15 5.36 -48.00
N GLU A 149 -10.22 6.01 -49.16
CA GLU A 149 -11.28 5.77 -50.15
C GLU A 149 -11.12 4.40 -50.82
N GLU A 150 -9.90 3.98 -51.17
CA GLU A 150 -9.63 2.64 -51.73
C GLU A 150 -10.02 1.51 -50.78
N PHE A 151 -9.83 1.69 -49.47
CA PHE A 151 -10.25 0.69 -48.47
C PHE A 151 -11.78 0.56 -48.38
N VAL A 152 -12.53 1.64 -48.62
CA VAL A 152 -14.01 1.61 -48.59
C VAL A 152 -14.57 0.90 -49.81
N ASP A 153 -13.93 1.03 -50.97
CA ASP A 153 -14.35 0.35 -52.21
C ASP A 153 -14.09 -1.16 -52.19
N ILE A 154 -13.12 -1.64 -51.39
CA ILE A 154 -12.84 -3.08 -51.24
C ILE A 154 -13.86 -3.77 -50.30
N GLU A 155 -14.54 -3.01 -49.44
CA GLU A 155 -15.54 -3.53 -48.49
C GLU A 155 -16.98 -3.57 -49.04
N HIS A 156 -17.20 -3.42 -50.36
CA HIS A 156 -18.50 -3.60 -51.02
C HIS A 156 -18.52 -4.70 -52.09
#